data_AF-A0A355V2A8-F1
#
_entry.id   AF-A0A355V2A8-F1
#
_cell.length_a   1.000
_cell.length_b   1.000
_cell.length_c   1.000
_cell.angle_alpha   90.00
_cell.angle_beta   90.00
_cell.angle_gamma   90.00
#
_symmetry.space_group_name_H-M   'P 1'
#
loop_
_entity.id
_entity.type
_entity.pdbx_description
1 polymer ?
#
loop_
_entity_poly.entity_id
_entity_poly.type
_entity_poly.pdbx_seq_one_letter_code
_entity_poly.pdbx_strand_id
1 'polypeptide(L)'
;MEELKNMARAAKQRLKNNFWEECKRCVDAGAETARERGLNEVKVKSTLKGRVKEEIKGEKQDEFYLKVKKLLDSEGEVSDAIGRLTDREYFDALTYEEKQRYTLRLSSEYLRALEKYRKEKELGI
;
A
#
# COMPACT_ATOMS: atom_id res chain seq x y z
N MET A 1 15.00 -6.68 -20.43
CA MET A 1 16.42 -6.79 -20.02
C MET A 1 16.84 -5.66 -19.07
N GLU A 2 16.37 -4.42 -19.26
CA GLU A 2 16.63 -3.27 -18.36
C GLU A 2 16.21 -3.53 -16.90
N GLU A 3 15.00 -4.06 -16.69
CA GLU A 3 14.43 -4.38 -15.36
C GLU A 3 15.31 -5.32 -14.52
N LEU A 4 15.81 -6.40 -15.12
CA LEU A 4 16.70 -7.35 -14.44
C LEU A 4 18.02 -6.70 -14.02
N LYS A 5 18.59 -5.84 -14.88
CA LYS A 5 19.83 -5.11 -14.57
C LYS A 5 19.59 -4.08 -13.46
N ASN A 6 18.44 -3.41 -13.45
CA ASN A 6 18.06 -2.45 -12.42
C ASN A 6 17.84 -3.15 -11.06
N MET A 7 17.13 -4.28 -11.03
CA MET A 7 16.97 -5.09 -9.83
C MET A 7 18.31 -5.60 -9.28
N ALA A 8 19.21 -6.07 -10.15
CA ALA A 8 20.53 -6.53 -9.74
C ALA A 8 21.41 -5.39 -9.18
N ARG A 9 21.34 -4.18 -9.76
CA ARG A 9 22.03 -2.99 -9.25
C ARG A 9 21.48 -2.56 -7.89
N ALA A 10 20.16 -2.54 -7.72
CA ALA A 10 19.51 -2.24 -6.44
C ALA A 10 19.88 -3.28 -5.36
N ALA A 11 19.89 -4.57 -5.70
CA ALA A 11 20.35 -5.62 -4.79
C ALA A 11 21.82 -5.43 -4.37
N LYS A 12 22.70 -5.08 -5.32
CA LYS A 12 24.11 -4.78 -5.01
C LYS A 12 24.29 -3.56 -4.11
N GLN A 13 23.47 -2.51 -4.30
CA GLN A 13 23.47 -1.35 -3.39
C GLN A 13 23.00 -1.72 -1.98
N ARG A 14 21.97 -2.57 -1.84
CA ARG A 14 21.51 -3.07 -0.53
C ARG A 14 22.55 -3.91 0.21
N LEU A 15 23.41 -4.61 -0.52
CA LEU A 15 24.54 -5.35 0.07
C LEU A 15 25.72 -4.44 0.47
N LYS A 16 25.93 -3.35 -0.27
CA LYS A 16 27.02 -2.39 -0.01
C LYS A 16 26.69 -1.38 1.09
N ASN A 17 25.42 -1.01 1.20
CA ASN A 17 24.94 -0.09 2.20
C ASN A 17 24.42 -0.90 3.40
N ASN A 18 24.45 -0.34 4.62
CA ASN A 18 23.94 -0.99 5.84
C ASN A 18 22.40 -1.13 5.85
N PHE A 19 21.79 -1.37 4.69
CA PHE A 19 20.35 -1.45 4.47
C PHE A 19 19.69 -2.50 5.39
N TRP A 20 20.31 -3.67 5.56
CA TRP A 20 19.74 -4.72 6.42
C TRP A 20 19.81 -4.39 7.91
N GLU A 21 20.88 -3.73 8.34
CA GLU A 21 21.00 -3.22 9.72
C GLU A 21 19.99 -2.09 9.97
N GLU A 22 19.83 -1.19 9.01
CA GLU A 22 18.83 -0.13 9.04
C GLU A 22 17.41 -0.69 9.09
N CYS A 23 17.07 -1.66 8.23
CA CYS A 23 15.76 -2.30 8.25
C CYS A 23 15.49 -2.98 9.60
N LYS A 24 16.49 -3.66 10.18
CA LYS A 24 16.37 -4.28 11.49
C LYS A 24 16.11 -3.20 12.56
N ARG A 25 16.86 -2.10 12.53
CA ARG A 25 16.69 -0.96 13.42
C ARG A 25 15.30 -0.34 13.29
N CYS A 26 14.81 -0.12 12.07
CA CYS A 26 13.46 0.40 11.83
C CYS A 26 12.37 -0.54 12.36
N VAL A 27 12.53 -1.86 12.19
CA VAL A 27 11.58 -2.86 12.71
C VAL A 27 11.59 -2.89 14.23
N ASP A 28 12.76 -2.82 14.85
CA ASP A 28 12.89 -2.84 16.31
C ASP A 28 12.40 -1.53 16.93
N ALA A 29 12.73 -0.37 16.36
CA ALA A 29 12.20 0.94 16.77
C ALA A 29 10.67 1.04 16.59
N GLY A 30 10.14 0.49 15.50
CA GLY A 30 8.70 0.39 15.28
C GLY A 30 8.01 -0.51 16.32
N ALA A 31 8.68 -1.58 16.76
CA ALA A 31 8.16 -2.44 17.83
C ALA A 31 8.24 -1.78 19.22
N GLU A 32 9.27 -0.99 19.49
CA GLU A 32 9.35 -0.18 20.72
C GLU A 32 8.26 0.88 20.76
N THR A 33 8.05 1.61 19.67
CA THR A 33 6.96 2.58 19.54
C THR A 33 5.59 1.92 19.70
N ALA A 34 5.42 0.70 19.20
CA ALA A 34 4.21 -0.09 19.39
C ALA A 34 4.00 -0.49 20.84
N ARG A 35 5.06 -0.93 21.53
CA ARG A 35 5.03 -1.28 22.96
C ARG A 35 4.63 -0.09 23.82
N GLU A 36 5.20 1.08 23.54
CA GLU A 36 4.87 2.34 24.23
C GLU A 36 3.40 2.76 24.02
N ARG A 37 2.83 2.46 22.85
CA ARG A 37 1.43 2.73 22.51
C ARG A 37 0.47 1.61 22.93
N GLY A 38 0.95 0.54 23.57
CA GLY A 38 0.15 -0.63 23.95
C GLY A 38 -0.37 -1.47 22.77
N LEU A 39 0.24 -1.32 21.59
CA LEU A 39 -0.09 -2.05 20.37
C LEU A 39 0.67 -3.38 20.29
N ASN A 40 0.09 -4.37 19.60
CA ASN A 40 0.68 -5.69 19.49
C ASN A 40 1.98 -5.68 18.65
N GLU A 41 3.11 -5.89 19.31
CA GLU A 41 4.46 -5.91 18.71
C GLU A 41 4.59 -6.88 17.54
N VAL A 42 3.96 -8.06 17.63
CA VAL A 42 4.05 -9.11 16.60
C VAL A 42 3.35 -8.66 15.32
N LYS A 43 2.19 -8.01 15.45
CA LYS A 43 1.41 -7.49 14.32
C LYS A 43 2.18 -6.37 13.62
N VAL A 44 2.79 -5.45 14.37
CA VAL A 44 3.61 -4.35 13.83
C VAL A 44 4.87 -4.87 13.14
N LYS A 45 5.62 -5.80 13.75
CA LYS A 45 6.80 -6.43 13.12
C LYS A 45 6.43 -7.15 11.83
N SER A 46 5.28 -7.83 11.78
CA SER A 46 4.79 -8.51 10.57
C SER A 46 4.49 -7.51 9.44
N THR A 47 3.78 -6.41 9.74
CA THR A 47 3.44 -5.37 8.77
C THR A 47 4.69 -4.68 8.22
N LEU A 48 5.66 -4.34 9.09
CA LEU A 48 6.92 -3.72 8.67
C LEU A 48 7.75 -4.66 7.78
N LYS A 49 7.82 -5.96 8.11
CA LYS A 49 8.45 -6.96 7.24
C LYS A 49 7.74 -7.07 5.88
N GLY A 50 6.42 -6.99 5.87
CA GLY A 50 5.61 -6.94 4.64
C GLY A 50 5.97 -5.75 3.77
N ARG A 51 6.04 -4.55 4.36
CA ARG A 51 6.42 -3.30 3.67
C ARG A 51 7.83 -3.36 3.08
N VAL A 52 8.80 -3.86 3.83
CA VAL A 52 10.18 -4.05 3.33
C VAL A 52 10.19 -5.05 2.16
N LYS A 53 9.36 -6.09 2.19
CA LYS A 53 9.23 -7.06 1.11
C LYS A 53 8.60 -6.45 -0.15
N GLU A 54 7.55 -5.64 -0.01
CA GLU A 54 6.93 -4.87 -1.10
C GLU A 54 7.97 -3.91 -1.74
N GLU A 55 8.74 -3.20 -0.91
CA GLU A 55 9.79 -2.28 -1.37
C GLU A 55 10.95 -2.99 -2.09
N ILE A 56 11.39 -4.15 -1.59
CA ILE A 56 12.44 -4.95 -2.23
C ILE A 56 11.99 -5.47 -3.60
N LYS A 57 10.72 -5.88 -3.71
CA LYS A 57 10.12 -6.30 -4.98
C LYS A 57 9.98 -5.16 -5.97
N GLY A 58 10.09 -3.90 -5.53
CA GLY A 58 9.87 -2.74 -6.38
C GLY A 58 8.43 -2.64 -6.86
N GLU A 59 7.47 -3.23 -6.13
CA GLU A 59 6.05 -2.98 -6.37
C GLU A 59 5.84 -1.48 -6.10
N LYS A 60 5.69 -0.70 -7.19
CA LYS A 60 5.24 0.69 -7.11
C LYS A 60 3.99 0.66 -6.25
N GLN A 61 3.98 1.43 -5.15
CA GLN A 61 2.77 1.57 -4.33
C GLN A 61 1.59 1.81 -5.26
N ASP A 62 0.57 0.95 -5.17
CA ASP A 62 -0.58 1.01 -6.05
C ASP A 62 -1.08 2.45 -6.13
N GLU A 63 -0.99 3.06 -7.31
CA GLU A 63 -1.43 4.46 -7.51
C GLU A 63 -2.89 4.63 -7.11
N PHE A 64 -3.66 3.55 -7.26
CA PHE A 64 -5.01 3.43 -6.76
C PHE A 64 -5.10 3.55 -5.23
N TYR A 65 -4.27 2.84 -4.47
CA TYR A 65 -4.23 2.93 -3.01
C TYR A 65 -3.91 4.35 -2.54
N LEU A 66 -2.96 5.03 -3.21
CA LEU A 66 -2.63 6.42 -2.87
C LEU A 66 -3.81 7.37 -3.11
N LYS A 67 -4.57 7.18 -4.20
CA LYS A 67 -5.80 7.94 -4.46
C LYS A 67 -6.86 7.67 -3.38
N VAL A 68 -7.06 6.41 -3.01
CA VAL A 68 -8.00 6.03 -1.93
C VAL A 68 -7.58 6.64 -0.60
N LYS A 69 -6.29 6.54 -0.24
CA LYS A 69 -5.75 7.12 1.00
C LYS A 69 -5.99 8.62 1.08
N LYS A 70 -5.68 9.36 0.00
CA LYS A 70 -5.97 10.81 -0.09
C LYS A 70 -7.45 11.13 0.07
N LEU A 71 -8.34 10.32 -0.53
CA LEU A 71 -9.78 10.51 -0.42
C LEU A 71 -10.26 10.27 1.03
N LEU A 72 -9.78 9.21 1.68
CA LEU A 72 -10.13 8.90 3.07
C LEU A 72 -9.56 9.92 4.06
N ASP A 73 -8.36 10.45 3.81
CA ASP A 73 -7.74 11.48 4.66
C ASP A 73 -8.42 12.85 4.52
N SER A 74 -9.01 13.17 3.37
CA SER A 74 -9.65 14.47 3.12
C SER A 74 -11.15 14.49 3.45
N GLU A 75 -11.88 13.45 3.06
CA GLU A 75 -13.35 13.46 3.12
C GLU A 75 -13.94 12.33 4.00
N GLY A 76 -13.10 11.40 4.48
CA GLY A 76 -13.55 10.25 5.25
C GLY A 76 -14.26 9.18 4.41
N GLU A 77 -15.01 8.29 5.06
CA GLU A 77 -15.78 7.24 4.38
C GLU A 77 -17.03 7.86 3.71
N VAL A 78 -16.93 8.17 2.42
CA VAL A 78 -18.04 8.73 1.62
C VAL A 78 -18.74 7.62 0.83
N SER A 79 -20.08 7.65 0.80
CA SER A 79 -20.89 6.68 0.03
C SER A 79 -20.61 6.71 -1.48
N ASP A 80 -20.12 7.84 -2.02
CA ASP A 80 -19.76 8.03 -3.43
C ASP A 80 -18.25 7.85 -3.71
N ALA A 81 -17.52 7.14 -2.83
CA ALA A 81 -16.08 6.92 -3.02
C ALA A 81 -15.78 6.25 -4.38
N ILE A 82 -16.59 5.26 -4.79
CA ILE A 82 -16.41 4.55 -6.06
C ILE A 82 -16.63 5.48 -7.26
N GLY A 83 -17.64 6.36 -7.21
CA GLY A 83 -17.93 7.30 -8.29
C GLY A 83 -16.82 8.34 -8.50
N ARG A 84 -16.14 8.73 -7.42
CA ARG A 84 -14.98 9.66 -7.49
C ARG A 84 -13.67 8.99 -7.88
N LEU A 85 -13.50 7.72 -7.54
CA LEU A 85 -12.34 6.92 -7.94
C LEU A 85 -12.44 6.42 -9.39
N THR A 86 -13.65 6.39 -9.95
CA THR A 86 -13.91 5.99 -11.33
C THR A 86 -13.33 7.02 -12.29
N ASP A 87 -12.54 6.54 -13.25
CA ASP A 87 -12.13 7.33 -14.39
C ASP A 87 -13.32 7.46 -15.36
N ARG A 88 -13.93 8.66 -15.41
CA ARG A 88 -15.13 8.91 -16.22
C ARG A 88 -14.87 8.77 -17.71
N GLU A 89 -13.71 9.21 -18.18
CA GLU A 89 -13.36 9.16 -19.61
C GLU A 89 -13.24 7.71 -20.07
N TYR A 90 -12.57 6.87 -19.26
CA TYR A 90 -12.49 5.44 -19.53
C TYR A 90 -13.84 4.75 -19.39
N PHE A 91 -14.59 5.07 -18.32
CA PHE A 91 -15.89 4.44 -18.04
C PHE A 91 -16.93 4.73 -19.11
N ASP A 92 -16.92 5.92 -19.71
CA ASP A 92 -17.88 6.30 -20.74
C ASP A 92 -17.62 5.64 -22.09
N ALA A 93 -16.36 5.30 -22.39
CA ALA A 93 -15.96 4.56 -23.58
C ALA A 93 -16.34 3.07 -23.55
N LEU A 94 -16.65 2.51 -22.38
CA LEU A 94 -16.96 1.08 -22.20
C LEU A 94 -18.41 0.72 -22.57
N THR A 95 -18.62 -0.52 -22.96
CA THR A 95 -19.97 -1.10 -23.12
C THR A 95 -20.63 -1.37 -21.77
N TYR A 96 -21.95 -1.55 -21.75
CA TYR A 96 -22.70 -1.79 -20.50
C TYR A 96 -22.15 -2.96 -19.66
N GLU A 97 -21.82 -4.08 -20.29
CA GLU A 97 -21.25 -5.25 -19.60
C GLU A 97 -19.85 -4.95 -19.03
N GLU A 98 -19.04 -4.20 -19.76
CA GLU A 98 -17.71 -3.80 -19.33
C GLU A 98 -17.77 -2.79 -18.19
N LYS A 99 -18.73 -1.87 -18.21
CA LYS A 99 -19.02 -0.95 -17.09
C LYS A 99 -19.39 -1.71 -15.82
N GLN A 100 -20.22 -2.75 -15.92
CA GLN A 100 -20.55 -3.60 -14.76
C GLN A 100 -19.32 -4.33 -14.21
N ARG A 101 -18.50 -4.93 -15.08
CA ARG A 101 -17.25 -5.61 -14.67
C ARG A 101 -16.25 -4.64 -14.05
N TYR A 102 -16.10 -3.46 -14.64
CA TYR A 102 -15.23 -2.40 -14.15
C TYR A 102 -15.65 -1.95 -12.75
N THR A 103 -16.94 -1.65 -12.55
CA THR A 103 -17.49 -1.24 -11.25
C THR A 103 -17.27 -2.29 -10.18
N LEU A 104 -17.47 -3.57 -10.51
CA LEU A 104 -17.25 -4.68 -9.58
C LEU A 104 -15.77 -4.78 -9.17
N ARG A 105 -14.86 -4.68 -10.15
CA ARG A 105 -13.40 -4.69 -9.88
C ARG A 105 -12.99 -3.51 -9.00
N LEU A 106 -13.43 -2.31 -9.36
CA LEU A 106 -13.15 -1.08 -8.62
C LEU A 106 -13.64 -1.18 -7.17
N SER A 107 -14.83 -1.74 -6.95
CA SER A 107 -15.36 -1.99 -5.61
C SER A 107 -14.48 -2.95 -4.81
N SER A 108 -14.03 -4.04 -5.43
CA SER A 108 -13.15 -5.01 -4.77
C SER A 108 -11.77 -4.44 -4.41
N GLU A 109 -11.21 -3.60 -5.27
CA GLU A 109 -9.94 -2.91 -5.04
C GLU A 109 -10.08 -1.86 -3.94
N TYR A 110 -11.18 -1.11 -3.95
CA TYR A 110 -11.48 -0.14 -2.90
C TYR A 110 -11.59 -0.80 -1.52
N LEU A 111 -12.28 -1.94 -1.41
CA LEU A 111 -12.38 -2.68 -0.14
C LEU A 111 -11.02 -3.15 0.36
N ARG A 112 -10.14 -3.64 -0.53
CA ARG A 112 -8.75 -4.01 -0.18
C ARG A 112 -7.95 -2.81 0.30
N ALA A 113 -8.07 -1.68 -0.39
CA ALA A 113 -7.39 -0.44 -0.02
C ALA A 113 -7.88 0.09 1.34
N LEU A 114 -9.18 0.02 1.59
CA LEU A 114 -9.80 0.42 2.84
C LEU A 114 -9.39 -0.48 4.01
N GLU A 115 -9.31 -1.80 3.80
CA GLU A 115 -8.76 -2.72 4.80
C GLU A 115 -7.29 -2.41 5.12
N LYS A 116 -6.48 -2.13 4.09
CA LYS A 116 -5.08 -1.72 4.27
C LYS A 116 -4.99 -0.41 5.05
N TYR A 117 -5.79 0.59 4.70
CA TYR A 117 -5.85 1.87 5.41
C TYR A 117 -6.30 1.73 6.87
N ARG A 118 -7.34 0.93 7.15
CA ARG A 118 -7.79 0.65 8.53
C ARG A 118 -6.71 -0.04 9.34
N LYS A 119 -5.99 -1.01 8.76
CA LYS A 119 -4.83 -1.65 9.41
C LYS A 119 -3.73 -0.63 9.70
N GLU A 120 -3.42 0.28 8.78
CA GLU A 120 -2.44 1.36 9.03
C GLU A 120 -2.88 2.26 10.18
N LYS A 121 -4.13 2.73 10.18
CA LYS A 121 -4.74 3.55 11.25
C LYS A 121 -4.72 2.84 12.61
N GLU A 122 -5.11 1.57 12.68
CA GLU A 122 -5.05 0.75 13.90
C GLU A 122 -3.63 0.64 14.45
N LEU A 123 -2.64 0.55 13.56
CA LEU A 123 -1.23 0.43 13.93
C LEU A 123 -0.58 1.79 14.21
N GLY A 124 -1.28 2.90 13.97
CA GLY A 124 -0.79 4.27 14.19
C GLY A 124 0.37 4.66 13.28
N ILE A 125 0.40 4.12 12.05
CA ILE A 125 1.39 4.35 10.99
C ILE A 125 0.79 5.21 9.88
#